data_AF-A0A9W8QB40-F1
#
_entry.id   AF-A0A9W8QB40-F1
#
_cell.length_a   1.000
_cell.length_b   1.000
_cell.length_c   1.000
_cell.angle_alpha   90.00
_cell.angle_beta   90.00
_cell.angle_gamma   90.00
#
_symmetry.space_group_name_H-M   'P 1'
#
loop_
_entity.id
_entity.type
_entity.pdbx_description
1 polymer ?
#
loop_
_entity_poly.entity_id
_entity_poly.type
_entity_poly.pdbx_seq_one_letter_code
_entity_poly.pdbx_strand_id
1 'polypeptide(L)'
;MGSSQQEQAESPKTEEDKVQQPGATAQTDGDDEPDEWDKRIFSTGCSEENAKMTDCYFEKKDWRACTSEMQQFKECWKRHGNEERTSTKDA
;
A
#
# COMPACT_ATOMS: atom_id res chain seq x y z
N MET A 1 19.91 35.65 -54.50
CA MET A 1 20.77 34.45 -54.64
C MET A 1 20.40 33.55 -53.47
N GLY A 2 20.00 32.31 -53.77
CA GLY A 2 19.20 31.47 -52.89
C GLY A 2 19.97 30.67 -51.83
N SER A 3 19.31 29.57 -51.44
CA SER A 3 19.61 28.57 -50.41
C SER A 3 18.94 28.88 -49.07
N SER A 4 17.72 28.41 -48.81
CA SER A 4 17.32 27.00 -48.57
C SER A 4 17.98 26.42 -47.33
N GLN A 5 17.30 26.54 -46.19
CA GLN A 5 17.45 25.72 -44.97
C GLN A 5 16.03 25.60 -44.39
N GLN A 6 15.35 24.50 -44.72
CA GLN A 6 15.18 23.30 -43.90
C GLN A 6 13.88 23.33 -43.08
N GLU A 7 12.88 22.63 -43.63
CA GLU A 7 11.73 22.06 -42.94
C GLU A 7 12.20 21.25 -41.71
N GLN A 8 11.54 21.48 -40.57
CA GLN A 8 11.53 20.54 -39.45
C GLN A 8 10.08 20.14 -39.16
N ALA A 9 9.94 18.84 -39.01
CA ALA A 9 8.72 18.05 -39.00
C ALA A 9 7.88 18.21 -37.73
N GLU A 10 6.57 18.01 -37.95
CA GLU A 10 5.57 17.36 -37.10
C GLU A 10 5.84 17.18 -35.59
N SER A 11 5.00 17.81 -34.77
CA SER A 11 4.02 17.09 -33.92
C SER A 11 3.20 18.08 -33.08
N PRO A 12 1.85 17.96 -33.05
CA PRO A 12 1.00 18.80 -32.22
C PRO A 12 1.04 18.27 -30.78
N LYS A 13 1.40 19.13 -29.84
CA LYS A 13 1.27 18.83 -28.40
C LYS A 13 -0.10 19.33 -27.95
N THR A 14 -0.93 18.34 -27.63
CA THR A 14 -2.28 18.44 -27.10
C THR A 14 -2.35 19.35 -25.88
N GLU A 15 -3.32 20.24 -25.90
CA GLU A 15 -3.87 20.95 -24.75
C GLU A 15 -4.55 19.93 -23.82
N GLU A 16 -4.29 19.99 -22.51
CA GLU A 16 -5.23 20.51 -21.52
C GLU A 16 -4.70 20.27 -20.10
N ASP A 17 -4.77 21.37 -19.35
CA ASP A 17 -4.34 21.57 -17.98
C ASP A 17 -5.33 20.92 -17.00
N LYS A 18 -4.83 20.05 -16.11
CA LYS A 18 -5.42 19.88 -14.77
C LYS A 18 -4.33 19.50 -13.77
N VAL A 19 -3.82 20.53 -13.11
CA VAL A 19 -3.02 20.47 -11.89
C VAL A 19 -3.74 19.65 -10.81
N GLN A 20 -3.07 18.68 -10.16
CA GLN A 20 -2.79 18.63 -8.71
C GLN A 20 -2.36 17.22 -8.22
N GLN A 21 -1.27 17.18 -7.42
CA GLN A 21 -0.79 16.16 -6.45
C GLN A 21 0.32 15.18 -6.92
N PRO A 22 1.57 15.32 -6.40
CA PRO A 22 2.59 14.28 -6.46
C PRO A 22 2.46 13.38 -5.22
N GLY A 23 2.01 12.15 -5.38
CA GLY A 23 1.88 11.25 -4.23
C GLY A 23 1.11 9.97 -4.51
N ALA A 24 1.50 9.22 -5.52
CA ALA A 24 1.15 7.82 -5.62
C ALA A 24 2.31 7.10 -6.29
N THR A 25 3.11 6.46 -5.46
CA THR A 25 4.13 5.49 -5.85
C THR A 25 3.53 4.53 -6.87
N ALA A 26 4.00 4.63 -8.12
CA ALA A 26 3.96 3.52 -9.05
C ALA A 26 4.79 2.39 -8.43
N GLN A 27 4.13 1.42 -7.80
CA GLN A 27 4.71 0.11 -7.58
C GLN A 27 4.29 -0.73 -8.78
N THR A 28 5.19 -0.78 -9.76
CA THR A 28 5.23 -1.88 -10.71
C THR A 28 6.16 -2.95 -10.15
N ASP A 29 5.85 -4.20 -10.50
CA ASP A 29 6.70 -5.39 -10.44
C ASP A 29 6.75 -6.19 -9.12
N GLY A 30 6.22 -7.42 -9.18
CA GLY A 30 6.64 -8.52 -8.30
C GLY A 30 5.53 -9.26 -7.58
N ASP A 31 4.83 -10.15 -8.28
CA ASP A 31 3.89 -11.17 -7.78
C ASP A 31 4.50 -12.20 -6.78
N ASP A 32 5.65 -11.91 -6.17
CA ASP A 32 6.40 -12.82 -5.29
C ASP A 32 7.06 -12.13 -4.07
N GLU A 33 6.94 -10.80 -3.92
CA GLU A 33 7.44 -10.11 -2.71
C GLU A 33 6.29 -9.81 -1.73
N PRO A 34 6.45 -10.15 -0.43
CA PRO A 34 5.48 -9.71 0.57
C PRO A 34 5.44 -8.18 0.55
N ASP A 35 4.23 -7.62 0.50
CA ASP A 35 4.05 -6.19 0.46
C ASP A 35 4.66 -5.51 1.71
N GLU A 36 4.88 -4.20 1.64
CA GLU A 36 5.50 -3.45 2.75
C GLU A 36 4.72 -3.56 4.07
N TRP A 37 3.43 -3.86 4.01
CA TRP A 37 2.58 -4.08 5.18
C TRP A 37 2.71 -5.52 5.70
N ASP A 38 2.68 -6.53 4.83
CA ASP A 38 2.94 -7.93 5.17
C ASP A 38 4.33 -8.12 5.78
N LYS A 39 5.37 -7.50 5.20
CA LYS A 39 6.74 -7.48 5.77
C LYS A 39 6.74 -6.97 7.21
N ARG A 40 5.97 -5.92 7.51
CA ARG A 40 5.87 -5.39 8.88
C ARG A 40 5.14 -6.36 9.80
N ILE A 41 4.09 -7.02 9.33
CA ILE A 41 3.37 -8.02 10.11
C ILE A 41 4.25 -9.25 10.38
N PHE A 42 4.96 -9.79 9.39
CA PHE A 42 5.91 -10.88 9.61
C PHE A 42 7.02 -10.48 10.60
N SER A 43 7.52 -9.25 10.54
CA SER A 43 8.53 -8.76 11.50
C SER A 43 8.04 -8.68 12.94
N THR A 44 6.72 -8.63 13.15
CA THR A 44 6.13 -8.58 14.49
C THR A 44 6.03 -9.93 15.18
N GLY A 45 6.09 -11.03 14.42
CA GLY A 45 5.89 -12.39 14.92
C GLY A 45 4.43 -12.77 15.19
N CYS A 46 3.46 -11.93 14.81
CA CYS A 46 2.02 -12.16 14.95
C CYS A 46 1.32 -12.37 13.60
N SER A 47 2.05 -12.91 12.62
CA SER A 47 1.55 -13.09 11.25
C SER A 47 0.47 -14.16 11.15
N GLU A 48 0.53 -15.20 11.97
CA GLU A 48 -0.48 -16.28 11.97
C GLU A 48 -1.85 -15.76 12.43
N GLU A 49 -1.89 -14.93 13.47
CA GLU A 49 -3.13 -14.31 13.94
C GLU A 49 -3.66 -13.29 12.93
N ASN A 50 -2.76 -12.53 12.29
CA ASN A 50 -3.15 -11.62 11.20
C ASN A 50 -3.73 -12.37 10.00
N ALA A 51 -3.14 -13.50 9.62
CA ALA A 51 -3.65 -14.36 8.55
C ALA A 51 -5.05 -14.87 8.89
N LYS A 52 -5.27 -15.41 10.09
CA LYS A 52 -6.60 -15.86 10.54
C LYS A 52 -7.65 -14.75 10.53
N MET A 53 -7.28 -13.54 10.95
CA MET A 53 -8.17 -12.38 10.89
C MET A 53 -8.51 -12.02 9.44
N THR A 54 -7.51 -12.03 8.57
CA THR A 54 -7.65 -11.72 7.14
C THR A 54 -8.49 -12.78 6.44
N ASP A 55 -8.27 -14.06 6.72
CA ASP A 55 -9.05 -15.19 6.22
C ASP A 55 -10.53 -15.07 6.62
N CYS A 56 -10.82 -14.81 7.89
CA CYS A 56 -12.20 -14.60 8.34
C CYS A 56 -12.87 -13.42 7.62
N TYR A 57 -12.13 -12.34 7.38
CA TYR A 57 -12.61 -11.21 6.59
C TYR A 57 -12.80 -11.58 5.12
N PHE A 58 -11.93 -12.39 4.51
CA PHE A 58 -12.13 -12.84 3.13
C PHE A 58 -13.36 -13.73 2.98
N GLU A 59 -13.63 -14.60 3.95
CA GLU A 59 -14.80 -15.48 3.96
C GLU A 59 -16.10 -14.72 4.18
N LYS A 60 -16.17 -13.88 5.22
CA LYS A 60 -17.42 -13.21 5.64
C LYS A 60 -17.58 -11.80 5.10
N LYS A 61 -16.48 -11.16 4.69
CA LYS A 61 -16.40 -9.74 4.31
C LYS A 61 -16.94 -8.77 5.36
N ASP A 62 -16.99 -9.22 6.62
CA ASP A 62 -17.44 -8.45 7.76
C ASP A 62 -16.45 -8.60 8.91
N TRP A 63 -15.72 -7.52 9.19
CA TRP A 63 -14.73 -7.47 10.25
C TRP A 63 -15.35 -7.60 11.65
N ARG A 64 -16.64 -7.29 11.83
CA ARG A 64 -17.33 -7.42 13.13
C ARG A 64 -17.55 -8.89 13.49
N ALA A 65 -17.85 -9.71 12.49
CA ALA A 65 -17.99 -11.15 12.67
C ALA A 65 -16.66 -11.84 13.02
N CYS A 66 -15.53 -11.16 12.80
CA CYS A 66 -14.16 -11.63 13.05
C CYS A 66 -13.54 -11.02 14.32
N THR A 67 -14.38 -10.62 15.27
CA THR A 67 -13.92 -9.98 16.52
C THR A 67 -13.03 -10.92 17.34
N SER A 68 -13.27 -12.23 17.28
CA SER A 68 -12.47 -13.24 18.01
C SER A 68 -11.02 -13.25 17.51
N GLU A 69 -10.85 -13.33 16.19
CA GLU A 69 -9.56 -13.34 15.50
C GLU A 69 -8.83 -12.00 15.73
N MET A 70 -9.56 -10.88 15.70
CA MET A 70 -9.02 -9.57 16.02
C MET A 70 -8.51 -9.48 17.46
N GLN A 71 -9.20 -10.10 18.43
CA GLN A 71 -8.73 -10.12 19.83
C GLN A 71 -7.46 -10.97 19.98
N GLN A 72 -7.38 -12.13 19.31
CA GLN A 72 -6.17 -12.95 19.33
C GLN A 72 -4.97 -12.19 18.75
N PHE A 73 -5.16 -11.48 17.65
CA PHE A 73 -4.13 -10.62 17.08
C PHE A 73 -3.68 -9.54 18.07
N LYS A 74 -4.62 -8.85 18.74
CA LYS A 74 -4.30 -7.84 19.77
C LYS A 74 -3.54 -8.42 20.96
N GLU A 75 -3.89 -9.62 21.40
CA GLU A 75 -3.17 -10.30 22.48
C GLU A 75 -1.74 -10.65 22.07
N CYS A 76 -1.55 -11.21 20.86
CA CYS A 76 -0.21 -11.45 20.33
C CYS A 76 0.58 -10.15 20.24
N TRP A 77 -0.04 -9.10 19.69
CA TRP A 77 0.57 -7.78 19.52
C TRP A 77 1.09 -7.21 20.84
N LYS A 78 0.29 -7.32 21.90
CA LYS A 78 0.66 -6.89 23.25
C LYS A 78 1.76 -7.76 23.85
N ARG A 79 1.70 -9.09 23.68
CA ARG A 79 2.75 -10.02 24.15
C ARG A 79 4.11 -9.74 23.50
N HIS A 80 4.10 -9.35 22.22
CA HIS A 80 5.30 -9.03 21.45
C HIS A 80 5.79 -7.58 21.65
N GLY A 81 5.08 -6.76 22.45
CA GLY A 81 5.51 -5.40 22.76
C GLY A 81 5.41 -4.44 21.57
N ASN A 82 4.50 -4.71 20.62
CA ASN A 82 4.37 -3.91 19.40
C ASN A 82 3.55 -2.62 19.59
N GLU A 83 3.20 -2.28 20.83
CA GLU A 83 2.38 -1.11 21.18
C GLU A 83 2.98 0.20 20.65
N GLU A 84 4.31 0.33 20.70
CA GLU A 84 5.06 1.47 20.13
C GLU A 84 4.91 1.59 18.61
N ARG A 85 4.70 0.48 17.89
CA ARG A 85 4.51 0.49 16.41
C ARG A 85 3.15 1.06 16.01
N THR A 86 2.19 1.06 16.93
CA THR A 86 0.83 1.57 16.75
C THR A 86 0.56 2.86 17.50
N SER A 87 1.53 3.33 18.30
CA SER A 87 1.46 4.60 19.01
C SER A 87 1.53 5.74 18.01
N THR A 88 0.37 6.16 17.52
CA THR A 88 0.27 7.43 16.80
C THR A 88 0.27 8.49 17.89
N LYS A 89 1.43 9.12 18.10
CA LYS A 89 1.58 10.23 19.03
C LYS A 89 0.63 11.32 18.58
N ASP A 90 -0.37 11.66 19.40
CA ASP A 90 -1.31 12.74 19.13
C ASP A 90 -0.51 13.99 18.70
N ALA A 91 -0.71 14.44 17.47
CA ALA A 91 -0.06 15.61 16.88
C ALA A 91 -0.90 16.88 17.12
#